data_AF-A0A8E2F5T2-F1
#
_entry.id   AF-A0A8E2F5T2-F1
#
_cell.length_a   1.000
_cell.length_b   1.000
_cell.length_c   1.000
_cell.angle_alpha   90.00
_cell.angle_beta   90.00
_cell.angle_gamma   90.00
#
_symmetry.space_group_name_H-M   'P 1'
#
loop_
_entity.id
_entity.type
_entity.pdbx_description
1 polymer ?
#
loop_
_entity_poly.entity_id
_entity_poly.type
_entity_poly.pdbx_seq_one_letter_code
_entity_poly.pdbx_strand_id
1 'polypeptide(L)'
;LVRRLLDAGADVNALPVEKHGATALQAVVRTKNLDLVRRLLDAGADVNAPPAEDSGATALQVAAMHGLGIACLLPERGAHVNALPAKREGRTALEGAAEHARIDMLQLLIQNG
;
A
#
# COMPACT_ATOMS: atom_id res chain seq x y z
N LEU A 1 20.34 -2.54 -0.95
CA LEU A 1 19.83 -2.88 0.39
C LEU A 1 18.79 -3.99 0.32
N VAL A 2 17.61 -3.77 -0.29
CA VAL A 2 16.53 -4.78 -0.43
C VAL A 2 17.07 -6.17 -0.80
N ARG A 3 17.78 -6.30 -1.92
CA ARG A 3 18.35 -7.57 -2.37
C ARG A 3 19.24 -8.25 -1.32
N ARG A 4 20.11 -7.49 -0.63
CA ARG A 4 20.98 -8.03 0.42
C ARG A 4 20.21 -8.58 1.62
N LEU A 5 19.07 -7.98 1.96
CA LEU A 5 18.23 -8.47 3.06
C LEU A 5 17.51 -9.76 2.66
N LEU A 6 17.01 -9.83 1.42
CA LEU A 6 16.38 -11.04 0.88
C LEU A 6 17.39 -12.19 0.74
N ASP A 7 18.59 -11.90 0.24
CA ASP A 7 19.70 -12.87 0.16
C ASP A 7 20.10 -13.39 1.56
N ALA A 8 19.88 -12.58 2.61
CA ALA A 8 20.10 -12.97 4.01
C ALA A 8 18.89 -13.70 4.65
N GLY A 9 17.86 -14.02 3.87
CA GLY A 9 16.68 -14.77 4.31
C GLY A 9 15.54 -13.92 4.87
N ALA A 10 15.54 -12.61 4.67
CA ALA A 10 14.39 -11.79 5.04
C ALA A 10 13.18 -12.15 4.18
N ASP A 11 12.02 -12.31 4.82
CA ASP A 11 10.75 -12.52 4.12
C ASP A 11 10.17 -11.18 3.66
N VAL A 12 10.06 -10.97 2.35
CA VAL A 12 9.47 -9.77 1.75
C VAL A 12 7.98 -9.61 2.10
N ASN A 13 7.30 -10.73 2.40
CA ASN A 13 5.88 -10.83 2.66
C ASN A 13 5.55 -11.12 4.13
N ALA A 14 6.50 -10.86 5.04
CA ALA A 14 6.25 -10.96 6.47
C ALA A 14 4.97 -10.17 6.84
N LEU A 15 4.02 -10.87 7.46
CA LEU A 15 2.71 -10.32 7.79
C LEU A 15 2.82 -9.22 8.85
N PRO A 16 1.94 -8.20 8.79
CA PRO A 16 1.91 -7.17 9.81
C PRO A 16 1.45 -7.75 11.16
N VAL A 17 1.96 -7.20 12.26
CA VAL A 17 1.37 -7.42 13.58
C VAL A 17 -0.02 -6.78 13.66
N GLU A 18 -0.89 -7.30 14.53
CA GLU A 18 -2.32 -6.93 14.56
C GLU A 18 -2.59 -5.43 14.77
N LYS A 19 -1.75 -4.75 15.56
CA LYS A 19 -1.92 -3.33 15.90
C LYS A 19 -0.83 -2.49 15.27
N HIS A 20 -1.23 -1.53 14.45
CA HIS A 20 -0.32 -0.61 13.76
C HIS A 20 0.79 -1.28 12.94
N GLY A 21 0.63 -2.57 12.61
CA GLY A 21 1.57 -3.30 11.78
C GLY A 21 1.49 -2.89 10.32
N ALA A 22 2.57 -3.17 9.59
CA ALA A 22 2.64 -3.00 8.14
C ALA A 22 3.58 -4.05 7.55
N THR A 23 3.27 -4.55 6.35
CA THR A 23 4.25 -5.26 5.53
C THR A 23 5.34 -4.30 5.06
N ALA A 24 6.44 -4.84 4.54
CA ALA A 24 7.50 -4.03 3.94
C ALA A 24 6.95 -3.08 2.87
N LEU A 25 6.07 -3.57 1.99
CA LEU A 25 5.44 -2.75 0.95
C LEU A 25 4.58 -1.64 1.54
N GLN A 26 3.67 -1.96 2.46
CA GLN A 26 2.78 -0.98 3.11
C GLN A 26 3.57 0.11 3.85
N ALA A 27 4.70 -0.24 4.47
CA ALA A 27 5.58 0.71 5.17
C ALA A 27 6.27 1.69 4.21
N VAL A 28 6.84 1.20 3.09
CA VAL A 28 7.62 2.07 2.20
C VAL A 28 6.76 3.04 1.41
N VAL A 29 5.47 2.77 1.21
CA VAL A 29 4.56 3.73 0.52
C VAL A 29 4.53 5.08 1.25
N ARG A 30 4.58 5.07 2.59
CA ARG A 30 4.60 6.31 3.41
C ARG A 30 5.82 7.19 3.15
N THR A 31 6.93 6.60 2.68
CA THR A 31 8.17 7.32 2.38
C THR A 31 8.11 8.09 1.06
N LYS A 32 7.08 7.85 0.22
CA LYS A 32 6.93 8.40 -1.14
C LYS A 32 8.08 8.04 -2.10
N ASN A 33 8.91 7.05 -1.74
CA ASN A 33 10.02 6.59 -2.56
C ASN A 33 9.54 5.54 -3.59
N LEU A 34 9.21 6.01 -4.79
CA LEU A 34 8.71 5.17 -5.88
C LEU A 34 9.70 4.05 -6.28
N ASP A 35 11.00 4.33 -6.27
CA ASP A 35 12.02 3.34 -6.62
C ASP A 35 12.09 2.20 -5.61
N LEU A 36 11.94 2.52 -4.32
CA LEU A 36 11.91 1.50 -3.28
C LEU A 36 10.64 0.63 -3.36
N VAL A 37 9.50 1.25 -3.65
CA VAL A 37 8.24 0.53 -3.93
C VAL A 37 8.42 -0.42 -5.12
N ARG A 38 8.96 0.05 -6.24
CA ARG A 38 9.26 -0.79 -7.42
C ARG A 38 10.16 -1.96 -7.06
N ARG A 39 11.27 -1.71 -6.34
CA ARG A 39 12.21 -2.77 -5.94
C ARG A 39 11.57 -3.84 -5.06
N LEU A 40 10.65 -3.49 -4.15
CA LEU A 40 9.95 -4.49 -3.34
C LEU A 40 8.96 -5.29 -4.18
N LEU A 41 8.19 -4.64 -5.06
CA LEU A 41 7.27 -5.34 -5.97
C LEU A 41 8.01 -6.25 -6.94
N ASP A 42 9.14 -5.80 -7.50
CA ASP A 42 9.99 -6.61 -8.39
C ASP A 42 10.66 -7.77 -7.63
N ALA A 43 10.76 -7.67 -6.31
CA ALA A 43 11.23 -8.73 -5.42
C ALA A 43 10.10 -9.68 -4.94
N GLY A 44 8.87 -9.52 -5.46
CA GLY A 44 7.75 -10.41 -5.13
C GLY A 44 6.95 -10.00 -3.89
N ALA A 45 7.05 -8.74 -3.46
CA ALA A 45 6.15 -8.22 -2.44
C ALA A 45 4.69 -8.32 -2.92
N ASP A 46 3.82 -8.90 -2.09
CA ASP A 46 2.40 -9.00 -2.37
C ASP A 46 1.75 -7.61 -2.32
N VAL A 47 1.33 -7.14 -3.49
CA VAL A 47 0.68 -5.84 -3.67
C VAL A 47 -0.66 -5.75 -2.92
N ASN A 48 -1.30 -6.90 -2.69
CA ASN A 48 -2.61 -7.05 -2.06
C ASN A 48 -2.52 -7.62 -0.64
N ALA A 49 -1.33 -7.62 -0.04
CA ALA A 49 -1.14 -8.10 1.32
C ALA A 49 -2.15 -7.43 2.28
N PRO A 50 -2.80 -8.22 3.16
CA PRO A 50 -3.87 -7.72 4.01
C PRO A 50 -3.34 -6.63 4.96
N PRO A 51 -4.18 -5.64 5.32
CA PRO A 51 -3.84 -4.69 6.36
C PRO A 51 -3.77 -5.39 7.73
N ALA A 52 -3.05 -4.78 8.67
CA ALA A 52 -3.23 -5.09 10.10
C ALA A 52 -4.70 -4.90 10.50
N GLU A 53 -5.18 -5.65 11.51
CA GLU A 53 -6.58 -5.56 11.92
C GLU A 53 -6.96 -4.19 12.50
N ASP A 54 -6.00 -3.52 13.16
CA ASP A 54 -6.19 -2.26 13.87
C ASP A 54 -5.36 -1.13 13.26
N SER A 55 -6.05 -0.09 12.77
CA SER A 55 -5.47 1.07 12.09
C SER A 55 -4.52 0.66 10.93
N GLY A 56 -4.76 -0.50 10.32
CA GLY A 56 -4.01 -1.01 9.17
C GLY A 56 -4.53 -0.47 7.84
N ALA A 57 -3.70 -0.57 6.80
CA ALA A 57 -4.07 -0.20 5.43
C ALA A 57 -3.28 -1.01 4.40
N THR A 58 -3.90 -1.34 3.26
CA THR A 58 -3.21 -1.88 2.10
C THR A 58 -2.25 -0.84 1.51
N ALA A 59 -1.31 -1.28 0.66
CA ALA A 59 -0.38 -0.36 0.02
C ALA A 59 -1.11 0.77 -0.75
N LEU A 60 -2.22 0.46 -1.42
CA LEU A 60 -3.00 1.44 -2.17
C LEU A 60 -3.80 2.39 -1.26
N GLN A 61 -4.39 1.87 -0.17
CA GLN A 61 -5.05 2.70 0.84
C GLN A 61 -4.07 3.72 1.45
N VAL A 62 -2.82 3.30 1.72
CA VAL A 62 -1.75 4.23 2.16
C VAL A 62 -1.41 5.26 1.06
N ALA A 63 -1.27 4.82 -0.19
CA ALA A 63 -0.90 5.72 -1.31
C ALA A 63 -1.96 6.79 -1.57
N ALA A 64 -3.25 6.44 -1.42
CA ALA A 64 -4.39 7.33 -1.59
C ALA A 64 -4.27 8.59 -0.72
N MET A 65 -3.75 8.46 0.50
CA MET A 65 -3.59 9.58 1.43
C MET A 65 -2.37 10.48 1.13
N HIS A 66 -1.39 10.02 0.35
CA HIS A 66 -0.05 10.64 0.34
C HIS A 66 0.48 11.11 -1.02
N GLY A 67 0.22 10.41 -2.13
CA GLY A 67 0.68 10.88 -3.46
C GLY A 67 0.22 10.04 -4.65
N LEU A 68 0.07 10.68 -5.82
CA LEU A 68 -0.38 10.03 -7.06
C LEU A 68 0.61 9.00 -7.62
N GLY A 69 1.92 9.28 -7.62
CA GLY A 69 2.87 8.45 -8.37
C GLY A 69 2.86 6.97 -7.96
N ILE A 70 2.81 6.69 -6.66
CA ILE A 70 2.70 5.30 -6.16
C ILE A 70 1.28 4.76 -6.38
N ALA A 71 0.24 5.59 -6.23
CA ALA A 71 -1.14 5.16 -6.44
C ALA A 71 -1.46 4.83 -7.91
N CYS A 72 -0.74 5.40 -8.89
CA CYS A 72 -0.80 4.96 -10.29
C CYS A 72 -0.09 3.62 -10.48
N LEU A 73 1.09 3.45 -9.87
CA LEU A 73 1.89 2.23 -10.00
C LEU A 73 1.18 0.99 -9.43
N LEU A 74 0.52 1.11 -8.29
CA LEU A 74 -0.03 -0.05 -7.58
C LEU A 74 -1.12 -0.79 -8.40
N PRO A 75 -2.11 -0.13 -9.02
CA PRO A 75 -3.05 -0.76 -9.97
C PRO A 75 -2.37 -1.40 -11.18
N GLU A 76 -1.35 -0.76 -11.76
CA GLU A 76 -0.54 -1.38 -12.85
C GLU A 76 0.13 -2.69 -12.42
N ARG A 77 0.33 -2.86 -11.11
CA ARG A 77 0.93 -4.04 -10.48
C ARG A 77 -0.12 -5.00 -9.90
N GLY A 78 -1.41 -4.76 -10.17
CA GLY A 78 -2.51 -5.64 -9.77
C GLY A 78 -3.13 -5.34 -8.40
N ALA A 79 -2.89 -4.16 -7.83
CA ALA A 79 -3.54 -3.76 -6.57
C ALA A 79 -5.07 -3.68 -6.71
N HIS A 80 -5.79 -4.23 -5.75
CA HIS A 80 -7.24 -4.12 -5.68
C HIS A 80 -7.67 -2.72 -5.25
N VAL A 81 -8.25 -1.96 -6.18
CA VAL A 81 -8.70 -0.57 -5.94
C VAL A 81 -9.80 -0.51 -4.87
N ASN A 82 -10.72 -1.48 -4.90
CA ASN A 82 -11.83 -1.59 -3.97
C ASN A 82 -11.53 -2.55 -2.79
N ALA A 83 -10.27 -2.69 -2.39
CA ALA A 83 -9.91 -3.53 -1.26
C ALA A 83 -10.62 -3.07 0.03
N LEU A 84 -11.11 -4.04 0.80
CA LEU A 84 -11.74 -3.78 2.09
C LEU A 84 -10.76 -3.14 3.07
N PRO A 85 -11.24 -2.25 3.95
CA PRO A 85 -10.41 -1.62 4.97
C PRO A 85 -10.04 -2.61 6.09
N ALA A 86 -9.11 -2.20 6.97
CA ALA A 86 -8.88 -2.88 8.24
C ALA A 86 -10.17 -2.95 9.08
N LYS A 87 -10.25 -3.97 9.96
CA LYS A 87 -11.44 -4.23 10.79
C LYS A 87 -11.77 -3.09 11.74
N ARG A 88 -10.73 -2.46 12.31
CA ARG A 88 -10.85 -1.33 13.24
C ARG A 88 -10.11 -0.13 12.67
N GLU A 89 -10.78 1.02 12.67
CA GLU A 89 -10.23 2.30 12.19
C GLU A 89 -9.67 2.27 10.76
N GLY A 90 -10.13 1.32 9.93
CA GLY A 90 -9.70 1.22 8.55
C GLY A 90 -10.40 2.24 7.64
N ARG A 91 -9.75 2.55 6.52
CA ARG A 91 -10.30 3.36 5.42
C ARG A 91 -10.08 2.64 4.11
N THR A 92 -11.08 2.67 3.24
CA THR A 92 -10.90 2.34 1.82
C THR A 92 -10.00 3.40 1.16
N ALA A 93 -9.45 3.09 -0.02
CA ALA A 93 -8.62 4.05 -0.75
C ALA A 93 -9.43 5.32 -1.09
N LEU A 94 -10.70 5.15 -1.45
CA LEU A 94 -11.59 6.27 -1.79
C LEU A 94 -11.90 7.16 -0.58
N GLU A 95 -12.19 6.57 0.59
CA GLU A 95 -12.42 7.33 1.83
C GLU A 95 -11.15 8.08 2.26
N GLY A 96 -9.97 7.45 2.18
CA GLY A 96 -8.71 8.10 2.51
C GLY A 96 -8.39 9.29 1.60
N ALA A 97 -8.68 9.16 0.30
CA ALA A 97 -8.56 10.26 -0.66
C ALA A 97 -9.55 11.41 -0.37
N ALA A 98 -10.80 11.08 -0.02
CA ALA A 98 -11.83 12.05 0.31
C ALA A 98 -11.49 12.83 1.59
N GLU A 99 -11.05 12.14 2.65
CA GLU A 99 -10.65 12.75 3.93
C GLU A 99 -9.54 13.79 3.77
N HIS A 100 -8.65 13.59 2.80
CA HIS A 100 -7.54 14.48 2.50
C HIS A 100 -7.84 15.46 1.35
N ALA A 101 -9.11 15.56 0.91
CA ALA A 101 -9.57 16.43 -0.18
C ALA A 101 -8.78 16.26 -1.51
N ARG A 102 -8.38 15.04 -1.83
CA ARG A 102 -7.54 14.72 -2.99
C ARG A 102 -8.37 14.40 -4.22
N ILE A 103 -8.83 15.44 -4.91
CA ILE A 103 -9.72 15.32 -6.09
C ILE A 103 -9.07 14.51 -7.22
N ASP A 104 -7.78 14.71 -7.45
CA ASP A 104 -6.97 13.97 -8.41
C ASP A 104 -6.95 12.46 -8.13
N MET A 105 -6.82 12.09 -6.85
CA MET A 105 -6.83 10.72 -6.40
C MET A 105 -8.22 10.09 -6.49
N LEU A 106 -9.27 10.84 -6.13
CA LEU A 106 -10.65 10.38 -6.29
C LEU A 106 -10.94 10.02 -7.75
N GLN A 107 -10.54 10.87 -8.69
CA GLN A 107 -10.69 10.60 -10.12
C GLN A 107 -9.94 9.33 -10.54
N LEU A 108 -8.68 9.17 -10.11
CA LEU A 108 -7.88 7.98 -10.39
C LEU A 108 -8.56 6.71 -9.86
N LEU A 109 -9.01 6.72 -8.60
CA LEU A 109 -9.62 5.55 -7.97
C LEU A 109 -10.98 5.21 -8.61
N ILE A 110 -11.79 6.21 -8.96
CA ILE A 110 -13.08 5.98 -9.65
C ILE A 110 -12.87 5.40 -11.06
N GLN A 111 -11.81 5.81 -11.76
CA GLN A 111 -11.50 5.30 -13.11
C GLN A 111 -10.94 3.87 -13.09
N ASN A 112 -10.32 3.44 -11.98
CA ASN A 112 -9.66 2.15 -11.86
C ASN A 112 -10.40 1.15 -10.94
N GLY A 113 -11.54 1.54 -10.37
CA GLY A 113 -12.37 0.74 -9.46
C GLY A 113 -13.59 0.14 -10.15
#